data_AF-A0A9E2SE02-F1
#
_entry.id   AF-A0A9E2SE02-F1
#
_cell.length_a   1.000
_cell.length_b   1.000
_cell.length_c   1.000
_cell.angle_alpha   90.00
_cell.angle_beta   90.00
_cell.angle_gamma   90.00
#
_symmetry.space_group_name_H-M   'P 1'
#
loop_
_entity.id
_entity.type
_entity.pdbx_description
1 polymer ?
#
loop_
_entity_poly.entity_id
_entity_poly.type
_entity_poly.pdbx_seq_one_letter_code
_entity_poly.pdbx_strand_id
1 'polypeptide(L)'
;MEPEHIITDDGVKQIELGLKKHEHWLAYNSVNYYISKEDVYTFKTKDEADEFALNNVSEFDCYNITHALTLKEAVQQLKADENIDITFHSTIKQHVMDEKTMTFNQAQLNKAGFQEAFTQDLVAKMNQGQALIQHKFEKSYDEDKVTAILHLKKSSNSDNYFLNKFDVSLQKQGQADSIQQTFYINRKPDAENNQAILENKYTLKEAYNLLSGRAVHKNLINNEGQGYEAWVKLNLKNKLENGNFEMKQYTKNYGFELENVLSKYPIKELTNETYKNSLMDSLQRGNLQKATFVDKDGKEEKLFISPNITLNALNVYDLEKQRIPTENLVEKNYIGKEMGEKISALINKTKEANTPATSQKEVKKNTPVKASRPKVK
;
A
#
# COMPACT_ATOMS: atom_id res chain seq x y z
N MET A 1 -13.32 -44.25 -24.74
CA MET A 1 -13.99 -43.60 -25.89
C MET A 1 -15.02 -42.67 -25.28
N GLU A 2 -14.52 -41.49 -24.91
CA GLU A 2 -15.26 -40.36 -24.34
C GLU A 2 -15.52 -39.33 -25.45
N PRO A 3 -16.46 -38.39 -25.26
CA PRO A 3 -17.37 -38.11 -26.34
C PRO A 3 -16.92 -36.86 -27.10
N GLU A 4 -16.60 -37.03 -28.39
CA GLU A 4 -16.36 -35.95 -29.34
C GLU A 4 -17.56 -34.97 -29.30
N HIS A 5 -17.32 -33.65 -29.23
CA HIS A 5 -18.42 -32.68 -29.35
C HIS A 5 -19.17 -32.91 -30.67
N ILE A 6 -20.49 -33.02 -30.60
CA ILE A 6 -21.33 -33.17 -31.78
C ILE A 6 -21.75 -31.78 -32.24
N ILE A 7 -21.12 -31.31 -33.32
CA ILE A 7 -21.49 -30.03 -33.94
C ILE A 7 -22.74 -30.28 -34.80
N THR A 8 -23.78 -29.51 -34.52
CA THR A 8 -25.04 -29.52 -35.28
C THR A 8 -24.88 -28.91 -36.67
N ASP A 9 -25.80 -29.19 -37.59
CA ASP A 9 -25.77 -28.64 -38.95
C ASP A 9 -25.82 -27.10 -38.99
N ASP A 10 -26.51 -26.47 -38.05
CA ASP A 10 -26.57 -25.02 -37.91
C ASP A 10 -25.31 -24.44 -37.27
N GLY A 11 -24.68 -25.14 -36.32
CA GLY A 11 -23.34 -24.81 -35.81
C GLY A 11 -22.27 -24.86 -36.90
N VAL A 12 -22.28 -25.90 -37.75
CA VAL A 12 -21.37 -26.00 -38.90
C VAL A 12 -21.56 -24.84 -39.88
N LYS A 13 -22.81 -24.49 -40.20
CA LYS A 13 -23.12 -23.34 -41.09
C LYS A 13 -22.64 -22.02 -40.51
N GLN A 14 -22.73 -21.83 -39.20
CA GLN A 14 -22.26 -20.63 -38.51
C GLN A 14 -20.74 -20.48 -38.65
N ILE A 15 -19.99 -21.56 -38.47
CA ILE A 15 -18.53 -21.59 -38.66
C ILE A 15 -18.16 -21.28 -40.11
N GLU A 16 -18.81 -21.92 -41.08
CA GLU A 16 -18.56 -21.67 -42.50
C GLU A 16 -18.81 -20.21 -42.89
N LEU A 17 -19.84 -19.59 -42.32
CA LEU A 17 -20.18 -18.20 -42.59
C LEU A 17 -19.09 -17.24 -42.08
N GLY A 18 -18.56 -17.49 -40.87
CA GLY A 18 -17.44 -16.72 -40.31
C GLY A 18 -16.17 -16.84 -41.14
N LEU A 19 -15.79 -18.07 -41.52
CA LEU A 19 -14.60 -18.30 -42.35
C LEU A 19 -14.69 -17.62 -43.71
N LYS A 20 -15.87 -17.58 -44.34
CA LYS A 20 -16.12 -16.82 -45.59
C LYS A 20 -15.94 -15.30 -45.43
N LYS A 21 -16.04 -14.78 -44.21
CA LYS A 21 -15.81 -13.37 -43.86
C LYS A 21 -14.37 -13.10 -43.42
N HIS A 22 -13.47 -14.08 -43.52
CA HIS A 22 -12.09 -14.02 -43.01
C HIS A 22 -12.00 -13.86 -41.48
N GLU A 23 -12.97 -14.45 -40.76
CA GLU A 23 -12.96 -14.56 -39.31
C GLU A 23 -12.40 -15.93 -38.91
N HIS A 24 -11.11 -15.98 -38.58
CA HIS A 24 -10.37 -17.23 -38.35
C HIS A 24 -10.23 -17.62 -36.87
N TRP A 25 -10.73 -16.79 -35.96
CA TRP A 25 -10.76 -17.08 -34.53
C TRP A 25 -12.18 -17.44 -34.09
N LEU A 26 -12.33 -18.59 -33.46
CA LEU A 26 -13.62 -19.14 -33.05
C LEU A 26 -13.70 -19.20 -31.54
N ALA A 27 -14.76 -18.67 -30.96
CA ALA A 27 -15.14 -18.89 -29.56
C ALA A 27 -16.29 -19.90 -29.52
N TYR A 28 -16.10 -21.05 -28.89
CA TYR A 28 -17.18 -22.05 -28.77
C TYR A 28 -17.42 -22.45 -27.32
N ASN A 29 -18.69 -22.65 -26.94
CA ASN A 29 -19.06 -23.02 -25.59
C ASN A 29 -18.63 -24.46 -25.30
N SER A 30 -17.64 -24.62 -24.43
CA SER A 30 -17.07 -25.91 -24.06
C SER A 30 -17.89 -26.66 -23.01
N VAL A 31 -18.89 -26.01 -22.40
CA VAL A 31 -19.79 -26.65 -21.41
C VAL A 31 -20.82 -27.55 -22.11
N ASN A 32 -21.18 -27.23 -23.35
CA ASN A 32 -22.23 -27.91 -24.08
C ASN A 32 -21.68 -29.07 -24.93
N TYR A 33 -22.27 -30.26 -24.74
CA TYR A 33 -21.91 -31.45 -25.52
C TYR A 33 -22.25 -31.31 -27.01
N TYR A 34 -23.38 -30.65 -27.31
CA TYR A 34 -23.78 -30.28 -28.67
C TYR A 34 -23.44 -28.81 -28.91
N ILE A 35 -22.65 -28.55 -29.96
CA ILE A 35 -22.34 -27.19 -30.37
C ILE A 35 -23.37 -26.77 -31.42
N SER A 36 -24.30 -25.91 -31.01
CA SER A 36 -25.29 -25.27 -31.89
C SER A 36 -24.80 -23.94 -32.43
N LYS A 37 -25.58 -23.28 -33.30
CA LYS A 37 -25.25 -21.93 -33.78
C LYS A 37 -25.11 -20.90 -32.64
N GLU A 38 -25.73 -21.14 -31.49
CA GLU A 38 -25.72 -20.22 -30.33
C GLU A 38 -24.48 -20.45 -29.45
N ASP A 39 -23.78 -21.54 -29.69
CA ASP A 39 -22.61 -21.99 -28.94
C ASP A 39 -21.30 -21.72 -29.68
N VAL A 40 -21.31 -21.06 -30.85
CA VAL A 40 -20.09 -20.78 -31.63
C VAL A 40 -20.12 -19.41 -32.32
N TYR A 41 -19.07 -18.63 -32.08
CA TYR A 41 -18.90 -17.27 -32.56
C TYR A 41 -17.55 -17.11 -33.28
N THR A 42 -17.49 -16.27 -34.30
CA THR A 42 -16.30 -16.08 -35.14
C THR A 42 -15.84 -14.63 -35.12
N PHE A 43 -14.52 -14.42 -35.12
CA PHE A 43 -13.87 -13.12 -34.98
C PHE A 43 -12.68 -12.98 -35.93
N LYS A 44 -12.35 -11.74 -36.30
CA LYS A 44 -11.21 -11.45 -37.21
C LYS A 44 -9.89 -11.57 -36.47
N THR A 45 -9.87 -11.18 -35.20
CA THR A 45 -8.66 -11.16 -34.38
C THR A 45 -8.84 -12.01 -33.14
N LYS A 46 -7.71 -12.46 -32.59
CA LYS A 46 -7.69 -13.19 -31.31
C LYS A 46 -8.21 -12.33 -30.17
N ASP A 47 -7.85 -11.06 -30.14
CA ASP A 47 -8.23 -10.13 -29.08
C ASP A 47 -9.76 -9.92 -29.01
N GLU A 48 -10.44 -9.84 -30.16
CA GLU A 48 -11.91 -9.77 -30.22
C GLU A 48 -12.57 -11.05 -29.67
N ALA A 49 -12.00 -12.23 -30.00
CA ALA A 49 -12.50 -13.51 -29.51
C ALA A 49 -12.27 -13.66 -27.99
N ASP A 50 -11.08 -13.28 -27.51
CA ASP A 50 -10.72 -13.31 -26.10
C ASP A 50 -11.61 -12.32 -25.30
N GLU A 51 -11.84 -11.10 -25.82
CA GLU A 51 -12.74 -10.12 -25.20
C GLU A 51 -14.19 -10.64 -25.15
N PHE A 52 -14.67 -11.27 -26.22
CA PHE A 52 -15.98 -11.90 -26.23
C PHE A 52 -16.08 -13.02 -25.17
N ALA A 53 -15.11 -13.94 -25.14
CA ALA A 53 -15.12 -15.03 -24.18
C ALA A 53 -15.11 -14.52 -22.73
N LEU A 54 -14.25 -13.54 -22.42
CA LEU A 54 -14.13 -12.95 -21.08
C LEU A 54 -15.41 -12.24 -20.62
N ASN A 55 -16.11 -11.58 -21.54
CA ASN A 55 -17.33 -10.82 -21.23
C ASN A 55 -18.58 -11.71 -21.15
N ASN A 56 -18.51 -12.97 -21.61
CA ASN A 56 -19.64 -13.90 -21.68
C ASN A 56 -19.42 -15.19 -20.88
N VAL A 57 -18.55 -15.17 -19.86
CA VAL A 57 -18.40 -16.30 -18.92
C VAL A 57 -19.53 -16.29 -17.89
N SER A 58 -20.24 -17.41 -17.77
CA SER A 58 -21.28 -17.65 -16.76
C SER A 58 -21.13 -19.06 -16.17
N GLU A 59 -22.00 -19.43 -15.23
CA GLU A 59 -22.06 -20.82 -14.73
C GLU A 59 -22.57 -21.81 -15.79
N PHE A 60 -23.16 -21.31 -16.88
CA PHE A 60 -23.70 -22.09 -18.00
C PHE A 60 -22.90 -21.92 -19.30
N ASP A 61 -22.02 -20.91 -19.36
CA ASP A 61 -21.32 -20.52 -20.58
C ASP A 61 -19.82 -20.36 -20.31
N CYS A 62 -19.01 -21.18 -20.95
CA CYS A 62 -17.55 -21.03 -20.95
C CYS A 62 -17.04 -21.19 -22.38
N TYR A 63 -16.47 -20.12 -22.94
CA TYR A 63 -16.07 -20.10 -24.34
C TYR A 63 -14.57 -20.37 -24.50
N ASN A 64 -14.24 -21.47 -25.17
CA ASN A 64 -12.88 -21.81 -25.60
C ASN A 64 -12.56 -21.14 -26.92
N ILE A 65 -11.33 -20.64 -27.07
CA ILE A 65 -10.86 -19.98 -28.29
C ILE A 65 -9.98 -20.93 -29.10
N THR A 66 -10.31 -21.11 -30.37
CA THR A 66 -9.45 -21.82 -31.33
C THR A 66 -9.26 -21.03 -32.62
N HIS A 67 -8.18 -21.33 -33.33
CA HIS A 67 -7.88 -20.74 -34.64
C HIS A 67 -7.99 -21.80 -35.74
N ALA A 68 -8.79 -21.51 -36.77
CA ALA A 68 -8.97 -22.38 -37.91
C ALA A 68 -9.02 -21.59 -39.22
N LEU A 69 -8.29 -22.06 -40.23
CA LEU A 69 -8.32 -21.47 -41.58
C LEU A 69 -9.37 -22.13 -42.46
N THR A 70 -9.75 -23.37 -42.13
CA THR A 70 -10.73 -24.14 -42.88
C THR A 70 -11.79 -24.76 -41.97
N LEU A 71 -12.97 -25.06 -42.53
CA LEU A 71 -14.03 -25.73 -41.78
C LEU A 71 -13.56 -27.10 -41.26
N LYS A 72 -12.75 -27.82 -42.05
CA LYS A 72 -12.21 -29.12 -41.66
C LYS A 72 -11.33 -29.00 -40.41
N GLU A 73 -10.47 -27.99 -40.36
CA GLU A 73 -9.62 -27.72 -39.18
C GLU A 73 -10.48 -27.35 -37.96
N ALA A 74 -11.47 -26.46 -38.14
CA ALA A 74 -12.36 -26.07 -37.05
C ALA A 74 -13.11 -27.28 -36.48
N VAL A 75 -13.74 -28.09 -37.34
CA VAL A 75 -14.49 -29.28 -36.93
C VAL A 75 -13.58 -30.32 -36.27
N GLN A 76 -12.34 -30.49 -36.75
CA GLN A 76 -11.38 -31.39 -36.12
C GLN A 76 -10.95 -30.91 -34.74
N GLN A 77 -10.69 -29.61 -34.57
CA GLN A 77 -10.30 -29.04 -33.29
C GLN A 77 -11.44 -29.10 -32.26
N LEU A 78 -12.67 -28.84 -32.68
CA LEU A 78 -13.86 -28.92 -31.82
C LEU A 78 -14.21 -30.38 -31.46
N LYS A 79 -13.92 -31.36 -32.33
CA LYS A 79 -14.17 -32.79 -32.07
C LYS A 79 -13.05 -33.49 -31.30
N ALA A 80 -11.82 -33.03 -31.45
CA ALA A 80 -10.63 -33.58 -30.79
C ALA A 80 -10.42 -33.03 -29.38
N ASP A 81 -11.35 -32.21 -28.87
CA ASP A 81 -11.32 -31.76 -27.48
C ASP A 81 -11.74 -32.94 -26.58
N GLU A 82 -10.78 -33.80 -26.25
CA GLU A 82 -10.91 -34.76 -25.15
C GLU A 82 -11.14 -33.98 -23.86
N ASN A 83 -12.40 -33.94 -23.42
CA ASN A 83 -12.78 -33.50 -22.08
C ASN A 83 -11.86 -34.13 -21.03
N ILE A 84 -11.31 -33.31 -20.14
CA ILE A 84 -10.85 -33.79 -18.83
C ILE A 84 -12.11 -33.96 -17.96
N ASP A 85 -12.81 -35.09 -18.08
CA ASP A 85 -13.98 -35.41 -17.25
C ASP A 85 -13.63 -36.41 -16.11
N ILE A 86 -13.59 -35.86 -14.90
CA ILE A 86 -14.23 -36.36 -13.67
C ILE A 86 -14.55 -37.88 -13.62
N THR A 87 -13.59 -38.72 -13.20
CA THR A 87 -13.67 -39.54 -11.97
C THR A 87 -12.28 -40.05 -11.59
N PHE A 88 -11.40 -39.15 -11.15
CA PHE A 88 -10.20 -39.50 -10.39
C PHE A 88 -10.46 -39.15 -8.92
N HIS A 89 -10.04 -40.02 -8.00
CA HIS A 89 -9.86 -39.62 -6.61
C HIS A 89 -9.06 -38.30 -6.58
N SER A 90 -9.67 -37.23 -6.08
CA SER A 90 -9.02 -36.00 -5.60
C SER A 90 -7.70 -35.61 -6.28
N THR A 91 -7.71 -35.09 -7.51
CA THR A 91 -6.64 -34.18 -7.96
C THR A 91 -7.18 -33.27 -9.07
N ILE A 92 -7.89 -32.22 -8.70
CA ILE A 92 -7.90 -30.98 -9.49
C ILE A 92 -6.41 -30.69 -9.73
N LYS A 93 -5.94 -30.64 -10.99
CA LYS A 93 -4.69 -29.94 -11.25
C LYS A 93 -4.97 -28.50 -10.89
N GLN A 94 -4.81 -28.17 -9.60
CA GLN A 94 -4.72 -26.80 -9.14
C GLN A 94 -3.75 -26.14 -10.11
N HIS A 95 -4.14 -25.01 -10.68
CA HIS A 95 -3.16 -24.11 -11.26
C HIS A 95 -2.20 -23.76 -10.13
N VAL A 96 -1.09 -24.49 -10.05
CA VAL A 96 -0.06 -24.26 -9.06
C VAL A 96 0.88 -23.29 -9.72
N MET A 97 0.95 -22.08 -9.18
CA MET A 97 1.91 -21.08 -9.63
C MET A 97 3.32 -21.70 -9.64
N ASP A 98 4.09 -21.38 -10.68
CA ASP A 98 5.47 -21.86 -10.77
C ASP A 98 6.37 -21.29 -9.64
N GLU A 99 7.53 -21.91 -9.44
CA GLU A 99 8.47 -21.53 -8.37
C GLU A 99 8.92 -20.07 -8.46
N LYS A 100 9.06 -19.54 -9.69
CA LYS A 100 9.47 -18.16 -9.94
C LYS A 100 8.39 -17.18 -9.47
N THR A 101 7.13 -17.46 -9.79
CA THR A 101 5.96 -16.70 -9.38
C THR A 101 5.77 -16.73 -7.87
N MET A 102 5.92 -17.92 -7.27
CA MET A 102 5.90 -18.09 -5.81
C MET A 102 6.99 -17.25 -5.13
N THR A 103 8.22 -17.32 -5.63
CA THR A 103 9.35 -16.54 -5.12
C THR A 103 9.07 -15.03 -5.24
N PHE A 104 8.53 -14.57 -6.37
CA PHE A 104 8.15 -13.17 -6.56
C PHE A 104 7.06 -12.71 -5.58
N ASN A 105 5.98 -13.49 -5.46
CA ASN A 105 4.85 -13.20 -4.58
C ASN A 105 5.24 -13.21 -3.10
N GLN A 106 6.14 -14.10 -2.68
CA GLN A 106 6.66 -14.10 -1.31
C GLN A 106 7.64 -12.95 -1.07
N ALA A 107 8.56 -12.69 -2.00
CA ALA A 107 9.61 -11.68 -1.84
C ALA A 107 9.04 -10.26 -1.69
N GLN A 108 7.97 -9.92 -2.40
CA GLN A 108 7.35 -8.60 -2.25
C GLN A 108 6.73 -8.41 -0.85
N LEU A 109 6.07 -9.44 -0.31
CA LEU A 109 5.47 -9.37 1.03
C LEU A 109 6.55 -9.29 2.09
N ASN A 110 7.63 -10.07 1.95
CA ASN A 110 8.80 -9.96 2.82
C ASN A 110 9.38 -8.54 2.83
N LYS A 111 9.62 -7.95 1.65
CA LYS A 111 10.12 -6.56 1.51
C LYS A 111 9.18 -5.53 2.12
N ALA A 112 7.88 -5.80 2.18
CA ALA A 112 6.88 -4.95 2.81
C ALA A 112 6.67 -5.23 4.32
N GLY A 113 7.35 -6.24 4.89
CA GLY A 113 7.23 -6.62 6.31
C GLY A 113 6.08 -7.58 6.63
N PHE A 114 5.60 -8.30 5.61
CA PHE A 114 4.48 -9.25 5.67
C PHE A 114 4.94 -10.69 5.35
N GLN A 115 6.16 -11.07 5.71
CA GLN A 115 6.69 -12.42 5.41
C GLN A 115 5.79 -13.54 5.95
N GLU A 116 5.21 -13.34 7.13
CA GLU A 116 4.30 -14.30 7.80
C GLU A 116 2.90 -14.31 7.17
N ALA A 117 2.55 -13.32 6.33
CA ALA A 117 1.27 -13.27 5.64
C ALA A 117 1.24 -14.18 4.39
N PHE A 118 2.38 -14.72 3.96
CA PHE A 118 2.44 -15.66 2.85
C PHE A 118 2.04 -17.08 3.29
N THR A 119 0.79 -17.18 3.74
CA THR A 119 0.19 -18.39 4.32
C THR A 119 -0.36 -19.34 3.25
N GLN A 120 -0.65 -20.59 3.64
CA GLN A 120 -1.31 -21.55 2.74
C GLN A 120 -2.66 -21.04 2.21
N ASP A 121 -3.42 -20.29 3.02
CA ASP A 121 -4.67 -19.65 2.58
C ASP A 121 -4.43 -18.65 1.44
N LEU A 122 -3.43 -17.78 1.59
CA LEU A 122 -3.08 -16.82 0.54
C LEU A 122 -2.62 -17.53 -0.74
N VAL A 123 -1.75 -18.53 -0.60
CA VAL A 123 -1.26 -19.33 -1.74
C VAL A 123 -2.41 -20.05 -2.44
N ALA A 124 -3.37 -20.61 -1.69
CA ALA A 124 -4.54 -21.27 -2.25
C ALA A 124 -5.41 -20.28 -3.07
N LYS A 125 -5.66 -19.07 -2.55
CA LYS A 125 -6.39 -18.02 -3.27
C LYS A 125 -5.66 -17.59 -4.55
N MET A 126 -4.34 -17.52 -4.50
CA MET A 126 -3.52 -17.19 -5.66
C MET A 126 -3.55 -18.30 -6.72
N ASN A 127 -3.44 -19.57 -6.32
CA ASN A 127 -3.54 -20.75 -7.19
C ASN A 127 -4.94 -20.92 -7.79
N GLN A 128 -5.99 -20.48 -7.08
CA GLN A 128 -7.35 -20.39 -7.63
C GLN A 128 -7.50 -19.27 -8.69
N GLY A 129 -6.47 -18.44 -8.90
CA GLY A 129 -6.51 -17.38 -9.90
C GLY A 129 -7.41 -16.18 -9.52
N GLN A 130 -7.73 -15.99 -8.24
CA GLN A 130 -8.60 -14.90 -7.80
C GLN A 130 -8.04 -13.53 -8.24
N ALA A 131 -8.76 -12.78 -9.08
CA ALA A 131 -8.25 -11.53 -9.64
C ALA A 131 -7.88 -10.48 -8.58
N LEU A 132 -8.64 -10.44 -7.48
CA LEU A 132 -8.43 -9.55 -6.34
C LEU A 132 -8.45 -10.37 -5.06
N ILE A 133 -7.43 -10.21 -4.23
CA ILE A 133 -7.32 -10.89 -2.94
C ILE A 133 -7.23 -9.85 -1.83
N GLN A 134 -8.12 -9.96 -0.85
CA GLN A 134 -7.98 -9.33 0.46
C GLN A 134 -7.49 -10.39 1.45
N HIS A 135 -6.30 -10.16 2.02
CA HIS A 135 -5.69 -11.08 2.97
C HIS A 135 -5.43 -10.38 4.29
N LYS A 136 -6.05 -10.88 5.36
CA LYS A 136 -5.89 -10.34 6.71
C LYS A 136 -4.60 -10.87 7.33
N PHE A 137 -3.85 -9.99 7.97
CA PHE A 137 -2.63 -10.30 8.70
C PHE A 137 -2.68 -9.61 10.07
N GLU A 138 -2.23 -10.30 11.11
CA GLU A 138 -2.13 -9.73 12.46
C GLU A 138 -0.70 -9.88 12.98
N LYS A 139 -0.21 -8.86 13.68
CA LYS A 139 1.10 -8.86 14.32
C LYS A 139 1.07 -7.97 15.55
N SER A 140 1.85 -8.33 16.57
CA SER A 140 2.05 -7.46 17.73
C SER A 140 3.43 -6.82 17.69
N TYR A 141 3.52 -5.55 18.10
CA TYR A 141 4.78 -4.87 18.37
C TYR A 141 4.75 -4.38 19.80
N ASP A 142 5.67 -4.89 20.62
CA ASP A 142 5.55 -4.78 22.08
C ASP A 142 4.18 -5.32 22.53
N GLU A 143 3.37 -4.50 23.18
CA GLU A 143 2.02 -4.84 23.65
C GLU A 143 0.91 -4.25 22.75
N ASP A 144 1.31 -3.57 21.66
CA ASP A 144 0.36 -3.01 20.69
C ASP A 144 -0.07 -4.09 19.68
N LYS A 145 -1.37 -4.13 19.38
CA LYS A 145 -1.93 -5.01 18.35
C LYS A 145 -2.03 -4.27 17.01
N VAL A 146 -1.47 -4.87 15.96
CA VAL A 146 -1.57 -4.39 14.58
C VAL A 146 -2.36 -5.40 13.75
N THR A 147 -3.39 -4.92 13.08
CA THR A 147 -4.13 -5.68 12.06
C THR A 147 -3.96 -5.02 10.71
N ALA A 148 -3.56 -5.79 9.71
CA ALA A 148 -3.42 -5.32 8.34
C ALA A 148 -4.37 -6.08 7.39
N ILE A 149 -4.93 -5.39 6.40
CA ILE A 149 -5.63 -6.00 5.27
C ILE A 149 -4.81 -5.71 4.02
N LEU A 150 -4.21 -6.75 3.44
CA LEU A 150 -3.42 -6.69 2.23
C LEU A 150 -4.34 -6.77 1.01
N HIS A 151 -4.22 -5.83 0.09
CA HIS A 151 -4.99 -5.82 -1.16
C HIS A 151 -4.06 -6.16 -2.32
N LEU A 152 -4.13 -7.42 -2.77
CA LEU A 152 -3.35 -7.94 -3.89
C LEU A 152 -4.21 -8.03 -5.15
N LYS A 153 -3.60 -7.77 -6.30
CA LYS A 153 -4.24 -7.93 -7.62
C LYS A 153 -3.39 -8.84 -8.50
N LYS A 154 -4.02 -9.82 -9.15
CA LYS A 154 -3.36 -10.66 -10.17
C LYS A 154 -2.97 -9.81 -11.38
N SER A 155 -1.80 -10.07 -11.95
CA SER A 155 -1.40 -9.48 -13.22
C SER A 155 -2.30 -9.97 -14.35
N SER A 156 -2.56 -9.11 -15.34
CA SER A 156 -3.27 -9.50 -16.56
C SER A 156 -2.40 -10.31 -17.52
N ASN A 157 -1.08 -10.24 -17.38
CA ASN A 157 -0.10 -10.82 -18.31
C ASN A 157 0.82 -11.87 -17.68
N SER A 158 0.58 -12.26 -16.43
CA SER A 158 1.35 -13.27 -15.71
C SER A 158 0.58 -13.80 -14.49
N ASP A 159 1.13 -14.81 -13.82
CA ASP A 159 0.59 -15.35 -12.57
C ASP A 159 1.06 -14.60 -11.32
N ASN A 160 1.84 -13.53 -11.51
CA ASN A 160 2.26 -12.66 -10.44
C ASN A 160 1.08 -11.92 -9.83
N TYR A 161 1.12 -11.76 -8.51
CA TYR A 161 0.23 -10.89 -7.77
C TYR A 161 0.99 -9.66 -7.33
N PHE A 162 0.33 -8.51 -7.29
CA PHE A 162 0.94 -7.26 -6.83
C PHE A 162 0.18 -6.71 -5.64
N LEU A 163 0.88 -6.50 -4.52
CA LEU A 163 0.38 -5.70 -3.42
C LEU A 163 0.23 -4.25 -3.89
N ASN A 164 -1.02 -3.74 -3.87
CA ASN A 164 -1.33 -2.38 -4.33
C ASN A 164 -1.52 -1.41 -3.18
N LYS A 165 -2.12 -1.89 -2.08
CA LYS A 165 -2.29 -1.13 -0.86
C LYS A 165 -2.43 -2.08 0.32
N PHE A 166 -2.29 -1.54 1.52
CA PHE A 166 -2.68 -2.24 2.73
C PHE A 166 -3.31 -1.28 3.72
N ASP A 167 -4.39 -1.71 4.35
CA ASP A 167 -5.06 -0.97 5.43
C ASP A 167 -4.46 -1.44 6.75
N VAL A 168 -4.03 -0.52 7.61
CA VAL A 168 -3.47 -0.85 8.92
C VAL A 168 -4.32 -0.25 10.02
N SER A 169 -4.70 -1.08 10.98
CA SER A 169 -5.30 -0.70 12.25
C SER A 169 -4.31 -0.95 13.37
N LEU A 170 -4.03 0.09 14.16
CA LEU A 170 -3.21 0.03 15.38
C LEU A 170 -4.11 0.22 16.60
N GLN A 171 -4.13 -0.79 17.46
CA GLN A 171 -4.71 -0.71 18.80
C GLN A 171 -3.58 -0.69 19.83
N LYS A 172 -3.51 0.39 20.61
CA LYS A 172 -2.54 0.53 21.70
C LYS A 172 -2.94 -0.33 22.89
N GLN A 173 -1.96 -0.83 23.65
CA GLN A 173 -2.24 -1.55 24.88
C GLN A 173 -3.14 -0.73 25.82
N GLY A 174 -4.18 -1.36 26.38
CA GLY A 174 -5.12 -0.72 27.30
C GLY A 174 -6.07 0.29 26.65
N GLN A 175 -6.03 0.48 25.33
CA GLN A 175 -6.96 1.33 24.60
C GLN A 175 -7.96 0.49 23.81
N ALA A 176 -9.25 0.83 23.92
CA ALA A 176 -10.30 0.18 23.15
C ALA A 176 -10.29 0.66 21.69
N ASP A 177 -9.99 1.94 21.46
CA ASP A 177 -10.01 2.54 20.15
C ASP A 177 -8.78 2.14 19.33
N SER A 178 -8.98 2.07 18.01
CA SER A 178 -7.91 1.84 17.05
C SER A 178 -7.75 3.03 16.11
N ILE A 179 -6.51 3.29 15.72
CA ILE A 179 -6.16 4.28 14.70
C ILE A 179 -5.94 3.55 13.39
N GLN A 180 -6.57 4.02 12.32
CA GLN A 180 -6.52 3.37 11.02
C GLN A 180 -5.92 4.28 9.95
N GLN A 181 -5.14 3.68 9.04
CA GLN A 181 -4.57 4.36 7.88
C GLN A 181 -4.40 3.35 6.74
N THR A 182 -4.79 3.75 5.54
CA THR A 182 -4.46 3.04 4.29
C THR A 182 -3.14 3.54 3.72
N PHE A 183 -2.25 2.61 3.38
CA PHE A 183 -0.99 2.88 2.71
C PHE A 183 -1.03 2.33 1.29
N TYR A 184 -0.89 3.22 0.31
CA TYR A 184 -0.85 2.88 -1.11
C TYR A 184 0.59 2.62 -1.56
N ILE A 185 0.77 1.67 -2.46
CA ILE A 185 2.04 1.39 -3.12
C ILE A 185 1.95 1.96 -4.53
N ASN A 186 2.54 3.14 -4.73
CA ASN A 186 2.57 3.79 -6.03
C ASN A 186 3.88 3.44 -6.73
N ARG A 187 3.78 2.93 -7.96
CA ARG A 187 4.92 2.57 -8.79
C ARG A 187 4.96 3.51 -9.98
N LYS A 188 6.12 4.12 -10.23
CA LYS A 188 6.32 4.99 -11.40
C LYS A 188 7.64 4.66 -12.08
N PRO A 189 7.72 4.78 -13.42
CA PRO A 189 9.01 4.82 -14.10
C PRO A 189 9.84 5.98 -13.54
N ASP A 190 11.12 5.72 -13.35
CA ASP A 190 12.12 6.76 -13.07
C ASP A 190 12.20 7.70 -14.26
N ALA A 191 11.94 8.99 -14.04
CA ALA A 191 11.96 10.00 -15.09
C ALA A 191 13.35 10.18 -15.72
N GLU A 192 14.43 9.90 -14.97
CA GLU A 192 15.81 10.05 -15.46
C GLU A 192 16.31 8.78 -16.13
N ASN A 193 15.99 7.61 -15.55
CA ASN A 193 16.59 6.34 -15.98
C ASN A 193 15.67 5.44 -16.80
N ASN A 194 14.36 5.77 -16.95
CA ASN A 194 13.29 5.10 -17.74
C ASN A 194 13.15 3.56 -17.64
N GLN A 195 14.05 2.87 -16.95
CA GLN A 195 14.13 1.43 -16.78
C GLN A 195 13.93 1.03 -15.32
N ALA A 196 14.24 1.93 -14.37
CA ALA A 196 13.98 1.70 -12.96
C ALA A 196 12.51 2.01 -12.62
N ILE A 197 11.84 1.11 -11.90
CA ILE A 197 10.56 1.40 -11.27
C ILE A 197 10.85 1.89 -9.86
N LEU A 198 10.50 3.14 -9.58
CA LEU A 198 10.55 3.70 -8.24
C LEU A 198 9.20 3.42 -7.54
N GLU A 199 9.26 3.14 -6.24
CA GLU A 199 8.07 2.84 -5.44
C GLU A 199 7.94 3.78 -4.23
N ASN A 200 6.81 4.50 -4.15
CA ASN A 200 6.36 5.09 -2.90
C ASN A 200 5.72 3.96 -2.09
N LYS A 201 6.50 3.32 -1.22
CA LYS A 201 6.04 2.23 -0.35
C LYS A 201 6.41 2.44 1.10
N TYR A 202 5.55 1.93 1.97
CA TYR A 202 5.80 1.82 3.40
C TYR A 202 5.83 0.34 3.79
N THR A 203 6.74 -0.02 4.69
CA THR A 203 6.69 -1.34 5.35
C THR A 203 5.64 -1.33 6.45
N LEU A 204 5.22 -2.52 6.91
CA LEU A 204 4.34 -2.66 8.07
C LEU A 204 4.92 -1.96 9.31
N LYS A 205 6.24 -2.04 9.52
CA LYS A 205 6.88 -1.41 10.69
C LYS A 205 6.85 0.11 10.60
N GLU A 206 7.11 0.67 9.41
CA GLU A 206 6.99 2.12 9.17
C GLU A 206 5.54 2.60 9.34
N ALA A 207 4.57 1.84 8.84
CA ALA A 207 3.14 2.12 9.03
C ALA A 207 2.75 2.13 10.52
N TYR A 208 3.20 1.13 11.29
CA TYR A 208 3.05 1.10 12.75
C TYR A 208 3.69 2.32 13.43
N ASN A 209 4.89 2.73 12.98
CA ASN A 209 5.58 3.89 13.52
C ASN A 209 4.81 5.19 13.26
N LEU A 210 4.28 5.37 12.04
CA LEU A 210 3.44 6.51 11.64
C LEU A 210 2.14 6.57 12.45
N LEU A 211 1.44 5.45 12.60
CA LEU A 211 0.23 5.35 13.43
C LEU A 211 0.51 5.60 14.92
N SER A 212 1.73 5.29 15.38
CA SER A 212 2.21 5.65 16.72
C SER A 212 2.64 7.12 16.84
N GLY A 213 2.43 7.95 15.81
CA GLY A 213 2.77 9.38 15.81
C GLY A 213 4.26 9.69 15.61
N ARG A 214 5.07 8.72 15.19
CA ARG A 214 6.50 8.90 14.90
C ARG A 214 6.70 9.24 13.42
N ALA A 215 7.73 10.03 13.12
CA ALA A 215 8.08 10.36 11.75
C ALA A 215 8.94 9.24 11.12
N VAL A 216 8.82 9.06 9.81
CA VAL A 216 9.59 8.10 9.01
C VAL A 216 10.26 8.85 7.86
N HIS A 217 11.56 8.66 7.67
CA HIS A 217 12.32 9.19 6.54
C HIS A 217 12.13 8.30 5.32
N LYS A 218 11.75 8.88 4.19
CA LYS A 218 11.47 8.16 2.94
C LYS A 218 12.13 8.83 1.75
N ASN A 219 12.55 8.01 0.81
CA ASN A 219 12.79 8.41 -0.57
C ASN A 219 11.46 8.24 -1.30
N LEU A 220 10.87 9.36 -1.72
CA LEU A 220 9.57 9.45 -2.37
C LEU A 220 9.73 9.88 -3.82
N ILE A 221 8.68 9.72 -4.60
CA ILE A 221 8.59 10.11 -6.01
C ILE A 221 7.43 11.07 -6.17
N ASN A 222 7.65 12.17 -6.86
CA ASN A 222 6.63 13.18 -7.10
C ASN A 222 5.73 12.80 -8.29
N ASN A 223 4.85 13.72 -8.70
CA ASN A 223 3.96 13.46 -9.81
C ASN A 223 4.68 13.33 -11.16
N GLU A 224 5.83 13.99 -11.30
CA GLU A 224 6.69 14.04 -12.48
C GLU A 224 7.66 12.85 -12.57
N GLY A 225 7.68 11.94 -11.58
CA GLY A 225 8.58 10.79 -11.58
C GLY A 225 9.96 11.07 -11.00
N GLN A 226 10.17 12.24 -10.38
CA GLN A 226 11.44 12.61 -9.75
C GLN A 226 11.49 12.16 -8.29
N GLY A 227 12.63 11.58 -7.90
CA GLY A 227 12.91 11.18 -6.53
C GLY A 227 13.23 12.36 -5.62
N TYR A 228 12.74 12.33 -4.37
CA TYR A 228 13.10 13.30 -3.33
C TYR A 228 13.05 12.67 -1.94
N GLU A 229 13.80 13.22 -1.00
CA GLU A 229 13.83 12.77 0.39
C GLU A 229 12.90 13.62 1.26
N ALA A 230 12.15 12.96 2.14
CA ALA A 230 11.30 13.64 3.10
C ALA A 230 11.12 12.83 4.38
N TRP A 231 11.01 13.54 5.51
CA TRP A 231 10.38 12.99 6.70
C TRP A 231 8.86 13.06 6.56
N VAL A 232 8.19 11.94 6.79
CA VAL A 232 6.72 11.82 6.73
C VAL A 232 6.17 11.59 8.12
N LYS A 233 5.08 12.27 8.48
CA LYS A 233 4.38 12.09 9.75
C LYS A 233 2.87 12.25 9.57
N LEU A 234 2.07 11.42 10.25
CA LEU A 234 0.62 11.60 10.27
C LEU A 234 0.22 12.78 11.15
N ASN A 235 -0.67 13.62 10.63
CA ASN A 235 -1.41 14.59 11.42
C ASN A 235 -2.65 13.91 12.00
N LEU A 236 -2.49 13.24 13.14
CA LEU A 236 -3.55 12.49 13.82
C LEU A 236 -4.74 13.35 14.29
N LYS A 237 -4.66 14.68 14.15
CA LYS A 237 -5.77 15.62 14.42
C LYS A 237 -6.60 15.94 13.19
N ASN A 238 -6.10 15.66 11.99
CA ASN A 238 -6.74 16.01 10.73
C ASN A 238 -7.07 14.74 9.94
N LYS A 239 -8.35 14.34 9.99
CA LYS A 239 -8.88 13.22 9.22
C LYS A 239 -9.45 13.76 7.91
N LEU A 240 -9.01 13.19 6.80
CA LEU A 240 -9.45 13.50 5.45
C LEU A 240 -10.80 12.83 5.16
N GLU A 241 -11.47 13.27 4.10
CA GLU A 241 -12.78 12.74 3.67
C GLU A 241 -12.75 11.23 3.39
N ASN A 242 -11.63 10.71 2.88
CA ASN A 242 -11.43 9.28 2.62
C ASN A 242 -11.16 8.45 3.89
N GLY A 243 -11.20 9.06 5.07
CA GLY A 243 -11.00 8.39 6.36
C GLY A 243 -9.53 8.27 6.79
N ASN A 244 -8.56 8.60 5.94
CA ASN A 244 -7.14 8.63 6.31
C ASN A 244 -6.80 9.90 7.11
N PHE A 245 -5.73 9.83 7.89
CA PHE A 245 -5.07 11.02 8.42
C PHE A 245 -4.19 11.68 7.36
N GLU A 246 -4.17 13.01 7.38
CA GLU A 246 -3.29 13.82 6.54
C GLU A 246 -1.81 13.43 6.78
N MET A 247 -1.08 13.16 5.71
CA MET A 247 0.37 12.95 5.75
C MET A 247 1.11 14.27 5.56
N LYS A 248 1.84 14.72 6.58
CA LYS A 248 2.75 15.86 6.48
C LYS A 248 4.12 15.40 6.03
N GLN A 249 4.70 16.12 5.08
CA GLN A 249 6.03 15.88 4.56
C GLN A 249 6.93 17.07 4.89
N TYR A 250 8.14 16.76 5.35
CA TYR A 250 9.18 17.73 5.65
C TYR A 250 10.39 17.38 4.79
N THR A 251 10.55 18.09 3.67
CA THR A 251 11.66 17.91 2.74
C THR A 251 12.94 18.56 3.28
N LYS A 252 14.06 18.44 2.56
CA LYS A 252 15.33 19.09 2.92
C LYS A 252 15.21 20.58 3.25
N ASN A 253 14.31 21.30 2.56
CA ASN A 253 14.06 22.73 2.79
C ASN A 253 13.51 23.04 4.19
N TYR A 254 12.98 22.04 4.91
CA TYR A 254 12.56 22.20 6.29
C TYR A 254 13.75 22.32 7.26
N GLY A 255 14.93 21.79 6.90
CA GLY A 255 16.17 21.94 7.66
C GLY A 255 16.34 21.00 8.86
N PHE A 256 15.58 19.90 8.93
CA PHE A 256 15.81 18.86 9.93
C PHE A 256 16.87 17.86 9.45
N GLU A 257 18.02 17.87 10.09
CA GLU A 257 19.12 16.94 9.81
C GLU A 257 19.37 16.03 11.01
N LEU A 258 19.05 14.74 10.89
CA LEU A 258 19.05 13.79 12.01
C LEU A 258 20.41 13.69 12.69
N GLU A 259 21.48 13.63 11.90
CA GLU A 259 22.85 13.53 12.43
C GLU A 259 23.22 14.76 13.27
N ASN A 260 22.90 15.95 12.77
CA ASN A 260 23.11 17.21 13.49
C ASN A 260 22.24 17.33 14.74
N VAL A 261 21.08 16.68 14.76
CA VAL A 261 20.24 16.61 15.95
C VAL A 261 20.83 15.63 16.97
N LEU A 262 21.28 14.45 16.55
CA LEU A 262 21.88 13.44 17.41
C LEU A 262 23.16 13.95 18.10
N SER A 263 24.00 14.70 17.38
CA SER A 263 25.26 15.24 17.94
C SER A 263 25.08 16.23 19.10
N LYS A 264 23.85 16.71 19.33
CA LYS A 264 23.50 17.59 20.46
C LYS A 264 23.21 16.83 21.75
N TYR A 265 23.23 15.50 21.72
CA TYR A 265 22.95 14.63 22.85
C TYR A 265 24.18 13.76 23.18
N PRO A 266 24.44 13.44 24.46
CA PRO A 266 25.61 12.67 24.87
C PRO A 266 25.36 11.15 24.69
N ILE A 267 25.18 10.72 23.44
CA ILE A 267 24.84 9.33 23.10
C ILE A 267 26.12 8.55 22.79
N LYS A 268 26.38 7.49 23.56
CA LYS A 268 27.58 6.67 23.47
C LYS A 268 27.72 5.99 22.09
N GLU A 269 26.62 5.54 21.49
CA GLU A 269 26.62 4.87 20.19
C GLU A 269 27.15 5.76 19.06
N LEU A 270 27.14 7.09 19.21
CA LEU A 270 27.67 8.02 18.20
C LEU A 270 29.20 7.99 18.09
N THR A 271 29.90 7.46 19.10
CA THR A 271 31.36 7.35 19.12
C THR A 271 31.90 6.20 18.27
N ASN A 272 31.03 5.30 17.83
CA ASN A 272 31.35 4.19 16.95
C ASN A 272 30.53 4.30 15.66
N GLU A 273 31.20 4.30 14.51
CA GLU A 273 30.56 4.52 13.21
C GLU A 273 29.48 3.47 12.87
N THR A 274 29.75 2.19 13.14
CA THR A 274 28.79 1.10 12.90
C THR A 274 27.53 1.25 13.76
N TYR A 275 27.70 1.58 15.04
CA TYR A 275 26.56 1.78 15.95
C TYR A 275 25.79 3.06 15.65
N LYS A 276 26.49 4.14 15.28
CA LYS A 276 25.90 5.38 14.78
C LYS A 276 25.02 5.12 13.55
N ASN A 277 25.54 4.42 12.55
CA ASN A 277 24.79 4.10 11.33
C ASN A 277 23.56 3.25 11.65
N SER A 278 23.71 2.22 12.49
CA SER A 278 22.60 1.38 12.94
C SER A 278 21.52 2.17 13.70
N LEU A 279 21.92 3.12 14.53
CA LEU A 279 21.04 4.03 15.27
C LEU A 279 20.29 4.95 14.31
N MET A 280 21.00 5.60 13.39
CA MET A 280 20.42 6.49 12.38
C MET A 280 19.41 5.76 11.51
N ASP A 281 19.76 4.59 10.99
CA ASP A 281 18.89 3.72 10.20
C ASP A 281 17.59 3.36 10.95
N SER A 282 17.69 3.02 12.23
CA SER A 282 16.52 2.69 13.05
C SER A 282 15.61 3.90 13.24
N LEU A 283 16.17 5.07 13.51
CA LEU A 283 15.44 6.32 13.71
C LEU A 283 14.82 6.83 12.40
N GLN A 284 15.50 6.68 11.27
CA GLN A 284 14.97 6.98 9.94
C GLN A 284 13.75 6.12 9.61
N ARG A 285 13.75 4.84 10.01
CA ARG A 285 12.55 3.98 9.91
C ARG A 285 11.44 4.34 10.90
N GLY A 286 11.65 5.35 11.75
CA GLY A 286 10.71 5.83 12.76
C GLY A 286 10.61 4.96 14.00
N ASN A 287 11.58 4.06 14.24
CA ASN A 287 11.56 3.21 15.43
C ASN A 287 11.78 4.04 16.69
N LEU A 288 11.23 3.54 17.81
CA LEU A 288 11.62 3.99 19.15
C LEU A 288 12.88 3.21 19.52
N GLN A 289 14.04 3.85 19.40
CA GLN A 289 15.33 3.18 19.48
C GLN A 289 15.97 3.38 20.85
N LYS A 290 16.44 2.29 21.46
CA LYS A 290 17.23 2.36 22.71
C LYS A 290 18.62 2.92 22.40
N ALA A 291 19.08 3.84 23.24
CA ALA A 291 20.39 4.49 23.17
C ALA A 291 20.96 4.69 24.58
N THR A 292 22.28 4.79 24.67
CA THR A 292 22.99 4.93 25.95
C THR A 292 23.45 6.37 26.11
N PHE A 293 22.85 7.08 27.05
CA PHE A 293 23.23 8.44 27.41
C PHE A 293 24.34 8.40 28.45
N VAL A 294 25.32 9.28 28.29
CA VAL A 294 26.44 9.44 29.24
C VAL A 294 26.30 10.80 29.89
N ASP A 295 26.16 10.85 31.21
CA ASP A 295 26.19 12.13 31.91
C ASP A 295 27.62 12.68 32.04
N LYS A 296 27.72 13.87 32.65
CA LYS A 296 28.99 14.57 32.84
C LYS A 296 29.92 13.91 33.86
N ASP A 297 29.41 13.00 34.69
CA ASP A 297 30.21 12.18 35.61
C ASP A 297 30.61 10.83 34.97
N GLY A 298 30.25 10.61 33.71
CA GLY A 298 30.54 9.38 32.96
C GLY A 298 29.55 8.24 33.23
N LYS A 299 28.46 8.49 33.96
CA LYS A 299 27.45 7.48 34.25
C LYS A 299 26.57 7.23 33.04
N GLU A 300 26.34 5.96 32.76
CA GLU A 300 25.51 5.51 31.64
C GLU A 300 24.05 5.32 32.07
N GLU A 301 23.12 5.86 31.27
CA GLU A 301 21.68 5.66 31.40
C GLU A 301 21.11 5.19 30.05
N LYS A 302 20.35 4.09 30.06
CA LYS A 302 19.69 3.59 28.85
C LYS A 302 18.33 4.22 28.71
N LEU A 303 18.10 4.90 27.59
CA LEU A 303 16.86 5.61 27.28
C LEU A 303 16.37 5.22 25.90
N PHE A 304 15.10 5.49 25.61
CA PHE A 304 14.57 5.37 24.26
C PHE A 304 14.49 6.74 23.59
N ILE A 305 14.76 6.79 22.28
CA ILE A 305 14.69 8.00 21.48
C ILE A 305 13.91 7.82 20.18
N SER A 306 13.29 8.89 19.70
CA SER A 306 12.72 9.00 18.36
C SER A 306 12.88 10.43 17.81
N PRO A 307 12.87 10.66 16.49
CA PRO A 307 12.99 12.00 15.94
C PRO A 307 11.74 12.87 16.20
N ASN A 308 11.94 14.16 16.49
CA ASN A 308 10.88 15.16 16.52
C ASN A 308 11.19 16.31 15.55
N ILE A 309 10.69 16.15 14.33
CA ILE A 309 10.99 17.04 13.20
C ILE A 309 10.60 18.49 13.51
N THR A 310 9.39 18.71 14.03
CA THR A 310 8.86 20.05 14.30
C THR A 310 9.55 20.79 15.44
N LEU A 311 10.21 20.06 16.34
CA LEU A 311 10.99 20.66 17.43
C LEU A 311 12.48 20.76 17.11
N ASN A 312 12.91 20.23 15.95
CA ASN A 312 14.32 20.07 15.58
C ASN A 312 15.16 19.41 16.70
N ALA A 313 14.59 18.37 17.30
CA ALA A 313 15.10 17.73 18.52
C ALA A 313 14.75 16.23 18.56
N LEU A 314 15.23 15.53 19.59
CA LEU A 314 14.82 14.17 19.90
C LEU A 314 13.68 14.15 20.89
N ASN A 315 12.79 13.21 20.64
CA ASN A 315 11.94 12.68 21.65
C ASN A 315 12.69 11.63 22.51
N VAL A 316 13.10 11.94 23.76
CA VAL A 316 13.63 11.00 24.79
C VAL A 316 12.57 10.43 25.74
N TYR A 317 12.69 9.16 26.11
CA TYR A 317 11.80 8.42 27.01
C TYR A 317 12.60 7.52 27.97
N ASP A 318 12.05 7.25 29.14
CA ASP A 318 12.59 6.26 30.08
C ASP A 318 12.33 4.81 29.62
N LEU A 319 12.72 3.83 30.44
CA LEU A 319 12.58 2.41 30.12
C LEU A 319 11.12 1.94 30.07
N GLU A 320 10.25 2.64 30.78
CA GLU A 320 8.79 2.49 30.83
C GLU A 320 8.09 3.24 29.67
N LYS A 321 8.88 3.78 28.72
CA LYS A 321 8.44 4.54 27.54
C LYS A 321 7.62 5.79 27.90
N GLN A 322 7.80 6.33 29.09
CA GLN A 322 7.25 7.62 29.49
C GLN A 322 8.13 8.75 28.98
N ARG A 323 7.47 9.81 28.53
CA ARG A 323 8.13 10.99 27.97
C ARG A 323 8.96 11.68 29.06
N ILE A 324 10.26 11.81 28.86
CA ILE A 324 11.08 12.66 29.72
C ILE A 324 10.87 14.13 29.28
N PRO A 325 10.42 15.02 30.19
CA PRO A 325 10.25 16.44 29.87
C PRO A 325 11.57 17.13 29.48
N THR A 326 11.48 18.18 28.68
CA THR A 326 12.66 18.95 28.23
C THR A 326 13.44 19.51 29.41
N GLU A 327 12.73 19.96 30.44
CA GLU A 327 13.28 20.53 31.67
C GLU A 327 14.19 19.50 32.38
N ASN A 328 13.70 18.27 32.52
CA ASN A 328 14.46 17.18 33.12
C ASN A 328 15.71 16.81 32.29
N LEU A 329 15.65 16.92 30.95
CA LEU A 329 16.82 16.71 30.10
C LEU A 329 17.88 17.80 30.31
N VAL A 330 17.48 19.04 30.57
CA VAL A 330 18.39 20.14 30.94
C VAL A 330 18.98 19.90 32.34
N GLU A 331 18.16 19.51 33.32
CA GLU A 331 18.62 19.20 34.69
C GLU A 331 19.64 18.06 34.70
N LYS A 332 19.40 17.01 33.90
CA LYS A 332 20.35 15.90 33.68
C LYS A 332 21.55 16.28 32.81
N ASN A 333 21.57 17.50 32.25
CA ASN A 333 22.62 17.99 31.34
C ASN A 333 22.78 17.14 30.07
N TYR A 334 21.71 16.48 29.64
CA TYR A 334 21.65 15.78 28.36
C TYR A 334 21.43 16.74 27.19
N ILE A 335 20.93 17.95 27.47
CA ILE A 335 20.90 19.07 26.54
C ILE A 335 21.26 20.37 27.28
N GLY A 336 21.79 21.35 26.54
CA GLY A 336 22.07 22.67 27.09
C GLY A 336 20.79 23.50 27.34
N LYS A 337 20.86 24.45 28.28
CA LYS A 337 19.75 25.33 28.66
C LYS A 337 19.15 26.09 27.46
N GLU A 338 20.00 26.62 26.59
CA GLU A 338 19.57 27.35 25.38
C GLU A 338 18.74 26.46 24.43
N MET A 339 19.15 25.20 24.26
CA MET A 339 18.38 24.23 23.46
C MET A 339 17.04 23.92 24.12
N GLY A 340 17.02 23.76 25.45
CA GLY A 340 15.79 23.57 26.21
C GLY A 340 14.80 24.71 26.03
N GLU A 341 15.25 25.96 26.15
CA GLU A 341 14.42 27.16 25.95
C GLU A 341 13.87 27.25 24.53
N LYS A 342 14.68 26.95 23.50
CA LYS A 342 14.23 26.89 22.10
C LYS A 342 13.13 25.85 21.89
N ILE A 343 13.30 24.65 22.44
CA ILE A 343 12.29 23.58 22.35
C ILE A 343 11.00 24.00 23.03
N SER A 344 11.07 24.55 24.24
CA SER A 344 9.87 24.99 25.00
C SER A 344 9.13 26.13 24.28
N ALA A 345 9.85 27.07 23.66
CA ALA A 345 9.23 28.12 22.82
C ALA A 345 8.48 27.53 21.62
N LEU A 346 9.04 26.53 20.91
CA LEU A 346 8.38 25.86 19.79
C LEU A 346 7.14 25.08 20.24
N ILE A 347 7.18 24.44 21.41
CA ILE A 347 6.03 23.74 22.00
C ILE A 347 4.89 24.74 22.27
N ASN A 348 5.19 25.90 22.87
CA ASN A 348 4.18 26.92 23.17
C ASN A 348 3.54 27.49 21.90
N LYS A 349 4.34 27.82 20.89
CA LYS A 349 3.84 28.28 19.58
C LYS A 349 2.91 27.27 18.92
N THR A 350 3.21 25.98 19.07
CA THR A 350 2.38 24.90 18.52
C THR A 350 1.08 24.70 19.31
N LYS A 351 1.06 24.99 20.61
CA LYS A 351 -0.17 24.97 21.42
C LYS A 351 -1.10 26.13 21.05
N GLU A 352 -0.55 27.34 20.92
CA GLU A 352 -1.32 28.54 20.54
C GLU A 352 -1.98 28.38 19.17
N ALA A 353 -1.26 27.85 18.17
CA ALA A 353 -1.79 27.60 16.83
C ALA A 353 -2.88 26.51 16.76
N ASN A 354 -3.03 25.68 17.81
CA ASN A 354 -4.01 24.61 17.88
C ASN A 354 -5.20 24.93 18.81
N THR A 355 -5.27 26.15 19.35
CA THR A 355 -6.44 26.60 20.13
C THR A 355 -7.50 27.13 19.15
N PRO A 356 -8.75 26.63 19.15
CA PRO A 356 -9.81 27.20 18.34
C PRO A 356 -10.01 28.67 18.73
N ALA A 357 -9.92 29.58 17.74
CA ALA A 357 -10.26 30.98 17.93
C ALA A 357 -11.75 31.10 18.23
N THR A 358 -12.10 31.11 19.53
CA THR A 358 -13.45 31.44 19.97
C THR A 358 -13.41 32.71 20.80
N SER A 359 -14.25 33.66 20.38
CA SER A 359 -14.68 34.89 21.06
C SER A 359 -13.69 36.04 21.23
N GLN A 360 -13.46 36.78 20.14
CA GLN A 360 -13.58 38.25 20.16
C GLN A 360 -14.38 38.70 18.92
N LYS A 361 -15.71 38.62 19.00
CA LYS A 361 -16.57 39.43 18.12
C LYS A 361 -16.59 40.83 18.71
N GLU A 362 -15.76 41.72 18.16
CA GLU A 362 -16.00 43.15 18.28
C GLU A 362 -17.38 43.47 17.72
N VAL A 363 -18.25 43.98 18.59
CA VAL A 363 -19.54 44.57 18.23
C VAL A 363 -19.27 45.84 17.43
N LYS A 364 -19.24 45.75 16.10
CA LYS A 364 -19.33 46.94 15.24
C LYS A 364 -20.76 47.48 15.30
N LYS A 365 -20.92 48.62 15.99
CA LYS A 365 -22.13 49.45 15.97
C LYS A 365 -22.44 49.89 14.52
N ASN A 366 -23.59 49.45 13.99
CA ASN A 366 -24.14 49.98 12.75
C ASN A 366 -24.60 51.43 12.95
N THR A 367 -24.14 52.33 12.08
CA THR A 367 -24.69 53.69 11.92
C THR A 367 -25.67 53.65 10.73
N PRO A 368 -26.91 54.17 10.84
CA PRO A 368 -27.88 54.08 9.76
C PRO A 368 -27.63 55.12 8.67
N VAL A 369 -27.57 54.67 7.42
CA VAL A 369 -27.48 55.51 6.21
C VAL A 369 -28.86 56.10 5.90
N LYS A 370 -28.95 57.44 5.80
CA LYS A 370 -30.13 58.19 5.35
C LYS A 370 -30.40 57.94 3.87
N ALA A 371 -31.61 57.49 3.54
CA ALA A 371 -32.12 57.40 2.18
C ALA A 371 -32.62 58.77 1.68
N SER A 372 -32.08 59.26 0.57
CA SER A 372 -32.62 60.37 -0.21
C SER A 372 -33.56 59.84 -1.30
N ARG A 373 -34.83 60.26 -1.27
CA ARG A 373 -35.80 60.06 -2.37
C ARG A 373 -35.59 61.13 -3.45
N PRO A 374 -35.65 60.80 -4.74
CA PRO A 374 -35.84 61.80 -5.79
C PRO A 374 -37.34 62.11 -5.96
N LYS A 375 -37.67 63.40 -6.07
CA LYS A 375 -38.96 63.90 -6.56
C LYS A 375 -38.95 63.85 -8.09
N VAL A 376 -39.99 63.29 -8.70
CA VAL A 376 -40.44 63.69 -10.05
C VAL A 376 -41.97 63.79 -10.05
N LYS A 377 -42.40 64.80 -10.80
CA LYS A 377 -43.68 65.49 -10.97
C LYS A 377 -44.96 64.66 -10.88
#